data_AF-A0A933BHC7-F1
#
_entry.id   AF-A0A933BHC7-F1
#
_cell.length_a   1.000
_cell.length_b   1.000
_cell.length_c   1.000
_cell.angle_alpha   90.00
_cell.angle_beta   90.00
_cell.angle_gamma   90.00
#
_symmetry.space_group_name_H-M   'P 1'
#
loop_
_entity.id
_entity.type
_entity.pdbx_description
1 polymer ?
#
loop_
_entity_poly.entity_id
_entity_poly.type
_entity_poly.pdbx_seq_one_letter_code
_entity_poly.pdbx_strand_id
1 'polypeptide(L)' 'MNRYVNAIAGRLSLRPPQRRSLEILDRITEIVPPRKAVELAAALAAVVSRGMYVTVTPRPRSRPASTLLHFRKLLLI' A
#
# COMPACT_ATOMS: atom_id res chain seq x y z
N MET A 1 -13.83 11.76 4.04
CA MET A 1 -13.30 10.79 3.05
C MET A 1 -12.50 11.59 2.02
N ASN A 2 -11.18 11.38 1.93
CA ASN A 2 -10.33 12.22 1.09
C ASN A 2 -10.65 12.05 -0.41
N ARG A 3 -10.95 13.15 -1.11
CA ARG A 3 -11.32 13.16 -2.54
C ARG A 3 -10.25 12.55 -3.44
N TYR A 4 -8.97 12.79 -3.12
CA TYR A 4 -7.84 12.31 -3.90
C TYR A 4 -7.66 10.81 -3.74
N VAL A 5 -7.79 10.30 -2.50
CA VAL A 5 -7.77 8.86 -2.22
C VAL A 5 -8.86 8.15 -3.02
N ASN A 6 -10.08 8.70 -3.03
CA ASN A 6 -11.19 8.10 -3.79
C ASN A 6 -10.97 8.12 -5.30
N ALA A 7 -10.49 9.23 -5.86
CA ALA A 7 -10.22 9.35 -7.28
C ALA A 7 -9.13 8.38 -7.74
N ILE A 8 -8.02 8.29 -7.00
CA ILE A 8 -6.91 7.39 -7.31
C ILE A 8 -7.33 5.93 -7.13
N ALA A 9 -7.99 5.60 -6.01
CA ALA A 9 -8.47 4.25 -5.76
C ALA A 9 -9.48 3.80 -6.83
N GLY A 10 -10.35 4.70 -7.31
CA GLY A 10 -11.29 4.41 -8.40
C GLY A 10 -10.59 4.16 -9.73
N ARG A 11 -9.68 5.05 -10.15
CA ARG A 11 -8.97 4.92 -11.44
C ARG A 11 -8.09 3.68 -11.51
N LEU A 12 -7.49 3.29 -10.39
CA LEU A 12 -6.60 2.13 -10.32
C LEU A 12 -7.29 0.87 -9.78
N SER A 13 -8.61 0.93 -9.54
CA SER A 13 -9.39 -0.17 -8.94
C SER A 13 -8.77 -0.73 -7.65
N LEU A 14 -8.20 0.13 -6.81
CA LEU A 14 -7.51 -0.29 -5.59
C LEU A 14 -8.51 -0.84 -4.57
N ARG A 15 -8.28 -2.06 -4.13
CA ARG A 15 -9.02 -2.70 -3.03
C ARG A 15 -8.13 -2.77 -1.79
N PRO A 16 -8.68 -3.00 -0.58
CA PRO A 16 -7.85 -3.40 0.56
C PRO A 16 -6.95 -4.59 0.16
N PRO A 17 -5.66 -4.61 0.56
CA PRO A 17 -4.98 -3.68 1.47
C PRO A 17 -4.45 -2.39 0.82
N GLN A 18 -4.34 -2.32 -0.51
CA GLN A 18 -3.71 -1.20 -1.23
C GLN A 18 -4.43 0.14 -0.98
N ARG A 19 -5.77 0.13 -0.93
CA ARG A 19 -6.55 1.33 -0.59
C ARG A 19 -6.18 1.87 0.80
N ARG A 20 -5.96 0.98 1.77
CA ARG A 20 -5.55 1.35 3.13
C ARG A 20 -4.15 1.94 3.14
N SER A 21 -3.23 1.39 2.33
CA SER A 21 -1.89 1.99 2.14
C SER A 21 -1.96 3.42 1.59
N LEU A 22 -2.89 3.68 0.67
CA LEU A 22 -3.09 5.02 0.12
C LEU A 22 -3.67 6.01 1.15
N GLU A 23 -4.60 5.56 2.00
CA GLU A 23 -5.13 6.35 3.12
C GLU A 23 -4.05 6.67 4.17
N ILE A 24 -3.12 5.74 4.40
CA ILE A 24 -1.96 5.97 5.27
C ILE A 24 -1.01 7.00 4.67
N LEU A 25 -0.71 6.87 3.37
CA LEU A 25 0.13 7.83 2.66
C LEU A 25 -0.45 9.25 2.75
N ASP A 26 -1.76 9.38 2.53
CA ASP A 26 -2.48 10.64 2.65
C ASP A 26 -2.29 11.29 4.03
N ARG A 27 -2.48 10.53 5.11
CA ARG A 27 -2.25 11.02 6.47
C ARG A 27 -0.79 11.37 6.74
N ILE A 28 0.17 10.60 6.21
CA ILE A 28 1.59 10.94 6.33
C ILE A 28 1.87 12.29 5.67
N THR A 29 1.28 12.56 4.50
CA THR A 29 1.48 13.85 3.81
C THR A 29 0.85 15.04 4.52
N GLU A 30 -0.15 14.83 5.38
CA GLU A 30 -0.67 15.87 6.29
C GLU A 30 0.29 16.17 7.44
N ILE A 31 1.06 15.18 7.89
CA ILE A 31 2.04 15.32 8.99
C ILE A 31 3.34 15.92 8.45
N VAL A 32 3.81 15.39 7.33
CA VAL A 32 5.06 15.76 6.68
C VAL A 32 4.73 16.12 5.22
N PRO A 33 4.52 17.42 4.92
CA PRO A 33 4.27 17.86 3.56
C PRO A 33 5.43 17.45 2.64
N PRO A 34 5.14 16.94 1.42
CA PRO A 34 6.18 16.52 0.48
C PRO A 34 6.91 17.75 -0.07
N ARG A 35 8.07 18.07 0.51
CA ARG A 35 8.98 19.14 0.05
C ARG A 35 10.39 18.60 -0.12
N LYS A 36 11.21 19.29 -0.91
CA LYS A 36 12.64 18.97 -1.02
C LYS A 36 13.35 19.35 0.29
N ALA A 37 14.45 18.64 0.59
CA ALA A 37 15.30 18.89 1.77
C ALA A 37 14.56 18.84 3.13
N VAL A 38 13.61 17.90 3.29
CA VAL A 38 13.07 17.59 4.62
C VAL A 38 14.13 16.88 5.44
N GLU A 39 14.35 17.33 6.67
CA GLU A 39 15.17 16.63 7.64
C GLU A 39 14.46 15.31 8.03
N LEU A 40 15.07 14.19 7.66
CA LEU A 40 14.43 12.88 7.70
C LEU A 40 14.18 12.40 9.13
N ALA A 41 15.10 12.68 10.06
CA ALA A 41 14.97 12.22 11.44
C ALA A 41 13.79 12.92 12.15
N ALA A 42 13.65 14.23 11.98
CA ALA A 42 12.56 15.02 12.50
C ALA A 42 11.21 14.63 11.86
N ALA A 43 11.21 14.37 10.55
CA ALA A 43 10.01 13.88 9.86
C ALA A 43 9.57 12.52 10.40
N LEU A 44 10.52 11.58 10.60
CA LEU A 44 10.22 10.26 11.15
C LEU A 44 9.72 10.37 12.60
N ALA A 45 10.37 11.18 13.44
CA ALA A 45 9.94 11.43 14.81
C ALA A 45 8.52 12.00 14.86
N ALA A 46 8.20 12.95 13.98
CA ALA A 46 6.86 13.53 13.87
C ALA A 46 5.81 12.46 13.50
N VAL A 47 6.09 11.59 12.53
CA VAL A 47 5.19 10.51 12.12
C VAL A 47 4.98 9.49 13.25
N VAL A 48 6.06 9.05 13.89
CA VAL A 48 6.02 8.07 15.00
C VAL A 48 5.30 8.65 16.22
N SER A 49 5.52 9.92 16.56
CA SER A 49 4.85 10.59 17.68
C SER A 49 3.32 10.64 17.53
N ARG A 50 2.80 10.62 16.30
CA ARG A 50 1.37 10.56 16.01
C ARG A 50 0.80 9.14 15.95
N GLY A 51 1.57 8.13 16.36
CA GLY A 51 1.12 6.75 16.43
C GLY A 51 0.91 6.09 15.07
N MET A 52 1.57 6.59 14.01
CA MET A 52 1.53 5.97 12.69
C MET A 52 2.47 4.77 12.65
N TYR A 53 1.95 3.61 13.00
CA TYR A 53 2.62 2.32 12.84
C TYR A 53 1.99 1.60 11.64
N VAL A 54 2.78 1.34 10.61
CA VAL A 54 2.29 0.75 9.36
C VAL A 54 2.97 -0.60 9.16
N THR A 55 2.23 -1.68 9.43
CA THR A 55 2.68 -3.02 9.01
C THR A 55 2.43 -3.15 7.51
N VAL A 56 3.47 -2.95 6.70
CA VAL A 56 3.38 -3.20 5.26
C VAL A 56 3.36 -4.71 5.05
N THR A 57 2.20 -5.27 4.73
CA THR A 57 2.13 -6.68 4.30
C THR A 57 2.83 -6.80 2.94
N PRO A 58 3.88 -7.62 2.80
CA PRO A 58 4.54 -7.81 1.51
C PRO A 58 3.54 -8.42 0.53
N ARG A 59 3.53 -7.92 -0.71
CA ARG A 59 2.73 -8.52 -1.78
C ARG A 59 3.16 -9.98 -1.95
N PRO A 60 2.24 -10.96 -1.96
CA PRO A 60 2.61 -12.32 -2.30
C PRO A 60 3.21 -12.31 -3.70
N ARG A 61 4.40 -12.91 -3.88
CA ARG A 61 5.04 -13.03 -5.20
C ARG A 61 3.99 -13.55 -6.20
N SER A 62 3.84 -12.85 -7.33
CA SER A 62 2.94 -13.30 -8.40
C SER A 62 3.41 -14.69 -8.84
N ARG A 63 2.61 -15.73 -8.60
CA ARG A 63 2.80 -17.02 -9.25
C ARG A 63 2.59 -16.81 -10.76
N PRO A 64 3.46 -17.32 -11.64
CA PRO A 64 3.20 -17.25 -13.07
C PRO A 64 1.90 -18.01 -13.38
N ALA A 65 1.04 -17.42 -14.21
CA ALA A 65 -0.26 -17.99 -14.57
C ALA A 65 -0.16 -19.41 -15.17
N SER A 66 1.00 -19.76 -15.72
CA SER A 66 1.30 -21.07 -16.31
C SER A 66 1.37 -22.23 -15.31
N THR A 67 1.52 -21.95 -14.01
CA THR A 67 1.63 -23.02 -12.99
C THR A 67 0.25 -23.56 -12.58
N LEU A 68 -0.85 -22.85 -12.83
CA LEU A 68 -2.21 -23.31 -12.51
C LEU A 68 -2.79 -24.29 -13.56
N LEU A 69 -2.28 -24.30 -14.79
CA LEU A 69 -2.72 -25.25 -15.81
C LEU A 69 -2.14 -26.67 -15.61
N HIS A 70 -1.03 -26.81 -14.90
CA HIS A 70 -0.36 -28.11 -14.70
C HIS A 70 -0.93 -28.92 -13.53
N PHE A 71 -1.50 -28.26 -12.51
CA PHE A 71 -2.03 -28.97 -11.33
C PHE A 71 -3.42 -29.57 -11.53
N ARG A 72 -4.14 -29.20 -12.59
CA ARG A 72 -5.50 -29.73 -12.84
C ARG A 72 -5.53 -31.01 -13.68
N LYS A 73 -4.38 -31.47 -14.20
CA LYS A 73 -4.24 -32.75 -14.92
C LYS A 73 -3.65 -33.90 -14.10
N LEU A 74 -3.17 -33.63 -12.88
CA LEU A 74 -2.46 -34.62 -12.05
C LEU A 74 -3.27 -35.14 -10.85
N LEU A 75 -4.55 -34.75 -10.73
CA LEU A 75 -5.46 -35.22 -9.68
C LEU A 75 -6.72 -35.90 -10.26
N LEU A 76 -6.57 -36.54 -11.43
CA LEU A 76 -7.62 -37.28 -12.12
C LEU A 76 -7.10 -38.57 -12.77
N ILE A 77 -6.09 -39.18 -12.14
CA ILE A 77 -5.73 -40.59 -12.29
C ILE A 77 -5.55 -41.14 -10.88
#